data_AF-A5DY69-F1
#
_entry.id   AF-A5DY69-F1
#
_cell.length_a   1.000
_cell.length_b   1.000
_cell.length_c   1.000
_cell.angle_alpha   90.00
_cell.angle_beta   90.00
_cell.angle_gamma   90.00
#
_symmetry.space_group_name_H-M   'P 1'
#
loop_
_entity.id
_entity.type
_entity.pdbx_description
1 polymer ?
#
loop_
_entity_poly.entity_id
_entity_poly.type
_entity_poly.pdbx_seq_one_letter_code
_entity_poly.pdbx_strand_id
1 'polypeptide(L)'
;MTFIKDWYNLEGQYHSNFDISRLKMFSCEDFIQGKRHAEYERLSLADFEQKLAIREEAGMDVASKFIAERKMLKPVDKTAIQEMYDACKLESVAMVRAIHCPWAYSSTFKFSLDAMNNETFTVSFSGDTRPNPEFAKVGRNSDLLIHEASLDNELLEEAIAKKHSTAIEAIAVSKLMNCNNLILTHFSSRCGMGSNCGPAHTLEKELRDVHKQIIEKKQPSIFERIRRLDGKYDLEQINICYAYDLMNLRLGEILEKKSIWPSLVDKFESNEKKRKWGEEESS
;
A
#
# COMPACT_ATOMS: atom_id res chain seq x y z
N MET A 1 3.98 -20.05 9.31
CA MET A 1 3.18 -19.12 10.12
C MET A 1 3.16 -19.57 11.57
N THR A 2 3.90 -18.87 12.44
CA THR A 2 3.90 -19.09 13.90
C THR A 2 2.75 -18.34 14.55
N PHE A 3 2.60 -17.03 14.29
CA PHE A 3 1.59 -16.20 14.96
C PHE A 3 0.16 -16.76 14.94
N ILE A 4 -0.39 -17.13 13.76
CA ILE A 4 -1.75 -17.69 13.70
C ILE A 4 -1.82 -18.99 14.51
N LYS A 5 -0.83 -19.87 14.42
CA LYS A 5 -0.82 -21.11 15.21
C LYS A 5 -0.72 -20.83 16.70
N ASP A 6 0.14 -19.89 17.10
CA ASP A 6 0.36 -19.51 18.48
C ASP A 6 -0.89 -18.87 19.10
N TRP A 7 -1.54 -17.96 18.36
CA TRP A 7 -2.79 -17.35 18.75
C TRP A 7 -3.94 -18.37 18.82
N TYR A 8 -4.06 -19.27 17.83
CA TYR A 8 -5.06 -20.34 17.87
C TYR A 8 -4.84 -21.32 19.01
N ASN A 9 -3.58 -21.67 19.31
CA ASN A 9 -3.24 -22.51 20.46
C ASN A 9 -3.59 -21.83 21.80
N LEU A 10 -3.52 -20.50 21.86
CA LEU A 10 -3.95 -19.74 23.03
C LEU A 10 -5.49 -19.73 23.14
N GLU A 11 -6.19 -19.34 22.07
CA GLU A 11 -7.67 -19.26 22.05
C GLU A 11 -8.33 -20.62 22.29
N GLY A 12 -7.76 -21.71 21.76
CA GLY A 12 -8.25 -23.07 21.98
C GLY A 12 -8.22 -23.52 23.45
N GLN A 13 -7.45 -22.85 24.32
CA GLN A 13 -7.48 -23.11 25.77
C GLN A 13 -8.72 -22.51 26.46
N TYR A 14 -9.29 -21.45 25.88
CA TYR A 14 -10.43 -20.73 26.45
C TYR A 14 -11.75 -21.05 25.75
N HIS A 15 -11.71 -21.57 24.52
CA HIS A 15 -12.90 -21.84 23.71
C HIS A 15 -12.88 -23.25 23.11
N SER A 16 -13.68 -24.16 23.67
CA SER A 16 -13.76 -25.57 23.25
C SER A 16 -14.33 -25.79 21.83
N ASN A 17 -15.03 -24.80 21.27
CA ASN A 17 -15.61 -24.85 19.92
C ASN A 17 -14.66 -24.28 18.84
N PHE A 18 -13.41 -23.97 19.18
CA PHE A 18 -12.47 -23.31 18.29
C PHE A 18 -11.75 -24.32 17.39
N ASP A 19 -11.97 -24.25 16.07
CA ASP A 19 -11.46 -25.21 15.09
C ASP A 19 -10.63 -24.52 13.99
N ILE A 20 -9.31 -24.74 14.04
CA ILE A 20 -8.35 -24.19 13.08
C ILE A 20 -8.53 -24.72 11.65
N SER A 21 -9.15 -25.91 11.49
CA SER A 21 -9.37 -26.51 10.17
C SER A 21 -10.34 -25.69 9.30
N ARG A 22 -11.11 -24.79 9.93
CA ARG A 22 -12.01 -23.86 9.24
C ARG A 22 -11.27 -22.69 8.57
N LEU A 23 -10.02 -22.42 8.94
CA LEU A 23 -9.26 -21.32 8.35
C LEU A 23 -8.80 -21.71 6.94
N LYS A 24 -9.41 -21.09 5.93
CA LYS A 24 -8.91 -21.14 4.55
C LYS A 24 -7.93 -20.01 4.31
N MET A 25 -6.77 -20.34 3.76
CA MET A 25 -5.71 -19.40 3.48
C MET A 25 -5.45 -19.33 1.98
N PHE A 26 -5.26 -18.12 1.49
CA PHE A 26 -4.93 -17.83 0.10
C PHE A 26 -3.58 -17.14 0.03
N SER A 27 -2.79 -17.45 -0.98
CA SER A 27 -1.59 -16.68 -1.27
C SER A 27 -1.99 -15.43 -2.05
N CYS A 28 -1.38 -14.27 -1.77
CA CYS A 28 -1.58 -13.09 -2.62
C CYS A 28 -1.21 -13.35 -4.09
N GLU A 29 -0.27 -14.28 -4.33
CA GLU A 29 0.10 -14.73 -5.66
C GLU A 29 -1.04 -15.43 -6.41
N ASP A 30 -2.04 -15.98 -5.71
CA ASP A 30 -3.21 -16.62 -6.34
C ASP A 30 -4.05 -15.62 -7.15
N PHE A 31 -3.91 -14.32 -6.84
CA PHE A 31 -4.68 -13.22 -7.45
C PHE A 31 -3.83 -12.35 -8.40
N ILE A 32 -2.61 -12.79 -8.74
CA ILE A 32 -1.76 -12.12 -9.73
C ILE A 32 -2.13 -12.61 -11.13
N GLN A 33 -2.40 -11.69 -12.05
CA GLN A 33 -2.73 -12.02 -13.46
C GLN A 33 -1.54 -12.60 -14.26
N GLY A 34 -0.32 -12.49 -13.74
CA GLY A 34 0.91 -12.97 -14.36
C GLY A 34 1.45 -14.27 -13.75
N LYS A 35 2.74 -14.53 -14.00
CA LYS A 35 3.43 -15.70 -13.45
C LYS A 35 3.52 -15.60 -11.93
N ARG A 36 3.05 -16.64 -11.23
CA ARG A 36 3.22 -16.83 -9.78
C ARG A 36 4.68 -17.06 -9.41
N HIS A 37 5.15 -16.37 -8.39
CA HIS A 37 6.51 -16.51 -7.86
C HIS A 37 6.54 -17.60 -6.78
N ALA A 38 7.64 -18.33 -6.73
CA ALA A 38 7.90 -19.34 -5.69
C ALA A 38 8.23 -18.66 -4.36
N GLU A 39 7.67 -19.16 -3.26
CA GLU A 39 7.84 -18.62 -1.90
C GLU A 39 9.23 -18.96 -1.34
N TYR A 40 9.80 -18.05 -0.54
CA TYR A 40 11.02 -18.39 0.20
C TYR A 40 10.70 -19.44 1.26
N GLU A 41 11.47 -20.54 1.25
CA GLU A 41 11.39 -21.52 2.31
C GLU A 41 12.17 -21.01 3.52
N ARG A 42 11.50 -20.99 4.67
CA ARG A 42 12.13 -20.59 5.93
C ARG A 42 13.15 -21.65 6.32
N LEU A 43 14.42 -21.25 6.40
CA LEU A 43 15.49 -22.06 6.94
C LEU A 43 15.51 -21.99 8.47
N SER A 44 15.92 -23.07 9.13
CA SER A 44 16.31 -22.98 10.53
C SER A 44 17.61 -22.17 10.64
N LEU A 45 17.88 -21.61 11.83
CA LEU A 45 19.10 -20.84 12.05
C LEU A 45 20.35 -21.73 11.85
N ALA A 46 20.32 -22.96 12.34
CA ALA A 46 21.42 -23.92 12.17
C ALA A 46 21.67 -24.27 10.70
N ASP A 47 20.61 -24.54 9.92
CA ASP A 47 20.75 -24.82 8.48
C ASP A 47 21.27 -23.59 7.72
N PHE A 48 20.86 -22.39 8.14
CA PHE A 48 21.34 -21.14 7.56
C PHE A 48 22.83 -20.94 7.83
N GLU A 49 23.28 -21.08 9.07
CA GLU A 49 24.69 -20.98 9.48
C GLU A 49 25.56 -21.99 8.73
N GLN A 50 25.11 -23.24 8.63
CA GLN A 50 25.81 -24.28 7.88
C GLN A 50 25.92 -23.92 6.39
N LYS A 51 24.82 -23.48 5.77
CA LYS A 51 24.82 -23.07 4.34
C LYS A 51 25.66 -21.83 4.10
N LEU A 52 25.78 -20.94 5.08
CA LEU A 52 26.65 -19.75 5.02
C LEU A 52 28.12 -20.17 5.07
N ALA A 53 28.52 -20.98 6.04
CA ALA A 53 29.90 -21.46 6.20
C ALA A 53 30.41 -22.19 4.95
N ILE A 54 29.61 -23.09 4.38
CA ILE A 54 29.95 -23.80 3.13
C ILE A 54 30.18 -22.81 1.98
N ARG A 55 29.42 -21.70 1.94
CA ARG A 55 29.56 -20.69 0.88
C ARG A 55 30.80 -19.83 1.05
N GLU A 56 31.11 -19.44 2.29
CA GLU A 56 32.33 -18.71 2.62
C GLU A 56 33.57 -19.53 2.26
N GLU A 57 33.60 -20.82 2.61
CA GLU A 57 34.68 -21.74 2.27
C GLU A 57 34.87 -21.91 0.75
N ALA A 58 33.77 -21.86 -0.02
CA ALA A 58 33.80 -21.95 -1.48
C ALA A 58 34.17 -20.62 -2.17
N GLY A 59 34.51 -19.57 -1.41
CA GLY A 59 34.85 -18.24 -1.95
C GLY A 59 33.68 -17.56 -2.67
N MET A 60 32.44 -17.96 -2.38
CA MET A 60 31.26 -17.37 -2.98
C MET A 60 30.90 -16.06 -2.27
N ASP A 61 30.53 -15.04 -3.04
CA ASP A 61 29.98 -13.81 -2.49
C ASP A 61 28.63 -14.08 -1.79
N VAL A 62 28.68 -14.08 -0.46
CA VAL A 62 27.54 -14.33 0.44
C VAL A 62 26.52 -13.19 0.43
N ALA A 63 26.90 -11.99 -0.02
CA ALA A 63 26.02 -10.83 -0.03
C ALA A 63 25.11 -10.76 -1.28
N SER A 64 25.53 -11.34 -2.41
CA SER A 64 24.84 -11.16 -3.69
C SER A 64 23.86 -12.27 -4.11
N LYS A 65 23.82 -13.44 -3.42
CA LYS A 65 22.94 -14.55 -3.80
C LYS A 65 22.14 -15.10 -2.61
N PHE A 66 20.82 -15.22 -2.82
CA PHE A 66 19.87 -15.71 -1.81
C PHE A 66 20.27 -17.09 -1.26
N ILE A 67 20.42 -17.17 0.07
CA ILE A 67 20.72 -18.42 0.79
C ILE A 67 19.47 -19.30 0.92
N ALA A 68 18.29 -18.68 1.02
CA ALA A 68 17.00 -19.36 1.13
C ALA A 68 16.54 -19.95 -0.20
N GLU A 69 16.17 -21.23 -0.18
CA GLU A 69 15.57 -21.92 -1.31
C GLU A 69 14.16 -21.38 -1.58
N ARG A 70 13.71 -21.55 -2.83
CA ARG A 70 12.36 -21.14 -3.24
C ARG A 70 11.53 -22.37 -3.54
N LYS A 71 10.36 -22.44 -2.92
CA LYS A 71 9.40 -23.53 -3.11
C LYS A 71 8.28 -23.12 -4.04
N MET A 72 8.01 -23.93 -5.05
CA MET A 72 6.87 -23.69 -5.92
C MET A 72 5.57 -23.69 -5.12
N LEU A 73 4.73 -22.69 -5.40
CA LEU A 73 3.41 -22.63 -4.80
C LEU A 73 2.55 -23.77 -5.31
N LYS A 74 1.65 -24.25 -4.45
CA LYS A 74 0.60 -25.21 -4.83
C LYS A 74 -0.28 -24.62 -5.95
N PRO A 75 -0.92 -25.46 -6.78
CA PRO A 75 -1.90 -24.97 -7.75
C PRO A 75 -2.96 -24.09 -7.10
N VAL A 76 -3.46 -23.10 -7.84
CA VAL A 76 -4.51 -22.20 -7.36
C VAL A 76 -5.79 -22.98 -7.14
N ASP A 77 -6.35 -22.90 -5.93
CA ASP A 77 -7.64 -23.50 -5.59
C ASP A 77 -8.79 -22.57 -6.00
N LYS A 78 -9.25 -22.72 -7.25
CA LYS A 78 -10.31 -21.88 -7.81
C LYS A 78 -11.65 -22.08 -7.11
N THR A 79 -11.92 -23.28 -6.59
CA THR A 79 -13.17 -23.58 -5.89
C THR A 79 -13.21 -22.83 -4.55
N ALA A 80 -12.13 -22.90 -3.77
CA ALA A 80 -12.04 -22.18 -2.51
C ALA A 80 -12.09 -20.64 -2.72
N ILE A 81 -11.48 -20.13 -3.80
CA ILE A 81 -11.58 -18.71 -4.15
C ILE A 81 -13.02 -18.32 -4.48
N GLN A 82 -13.74 -19.14 -5.24
CA GLN A 82 -15.14 -18.87 -5.57
C GLN A 82 -16.02 -18.86 -4.31
N GLU A 83 -15.82 -19.81 -3.39
CA GLU A 83 -16.53 -19.83 -2.11
C GLU A 83 -16.24 -18.57 -1.28
N MET A 84 -14.99 -18.08 -1.28
CA MET A 84 -14.63 -16.80 -0.64
C MET A 84 -15.36 -15.63 -1.31
N TYR A 85 -15.43 -15.63 -2.64
CA TYR A 85 -16.13 -14.59 -3.39
C TYR A 85 -17.62 -14.55 -3.05
N ASP A 86 -18.28 -15.70 -3.01
CA ASP A 86 -19.70 -15.82 -2.69
C ASP A 86 -20.00 -15.39 -1.24
N ALA A 87 -19.12 -15.78 -0.29
CA ALA A 87 -19.24 -15.46 1.12
C ALA A 87 -19.02 -13.97 1.42
N CYS A 88 -18.07 -13.34 0.74
CA CYS A 88 -17.69 -11.93 0.96
C CYS A 88 -18.39 -10.96 -0.02
N LYS A 89 -19.26 -11.45 -0.91
CA LYS A 89 -19.87 -10.67 -1.99
C LYS A 89 -18.84 -9.97 -2.87
N LEU A 90 -17.76 -10.68 -3.21
CA LEU A 90 -16.75 -10.21 -4.16
C LEU A 90 -17.08 -10.70 -5.57
N GLU A 91 -16.94 -9.82 -6.55
CA GLU A 91 -16.91 -10.18 -7.96
C GLU A 91 -15.49 -10.57 -8.39
N SER A 92 -14.48 -9.90 -7.85
CA SER A 92 -13.09 -10.22 -8.14
C SER A 92 -12.12 -9.66 -7.11
N VAL A 93 -10.94 -10.27 -7.05
CA VAL A 93 -9.77 -9.79 -6.34
C VAL A 93 -8.58 -9.83 -7.28
N ALA A 94 -7.83 -8.73 -7.35
CA ALA A 94 -6.63 -8.64 -8.15
C ALA A 94 -5.49 -8.04 -7.33
N MET A 95 -4.32 -8.64 -7.44
CA MET A 95 -3.12 -8.25 -6.70
C MET A 95 -1.99 -7.91 -7.67
N VAL A 96 -1.12 -7.00 -7.24
CA VAL A 96 0.18 -6.77 -7.85
C VAL A 96 1.25 -6.76 -6.78
N ARG A 97 2.50 -7.07 -7.15
CA ARG A 97 3.63 -6.97 -6.22
C ARG A 97 3.95 -5.50 -6.00
N ALA A 98 4.00 -5.10 -4.74
CA ALA A 98 4.39 -3.76 -4.35
C ALA A 98 5.89 -3.56 -4.58
N ILE A 99 6.28 -2.32 -4.87
CA ILE A 99 7.68 -1.94 -5.04
C ILE A 99 8.19 -1.52 -3.65
N HIS A 100 8.43 -2.50 -2.78
CA HIS A 100 8.87 -2.28 -1.39
C HIS A 100 9.80 -3.40 -0.90
N CYS A 101 9.30 -4.35 -0.10
CA CYS A 101 10.02 -5.54 0.33
C CYS A 101 9.53 -6.78 -0.43
N PRO A 102 10.29 -7.90 -0.45
CA PRO A 102 9.80 -9.15 -1.01
C PRO A 102 8.48 -9.56 -0.33
N TRP A 103 7.51 -10.05 -1.12
CA TRP A 103 6.18 -10.45 -0.62
C TRP A 103 5.32 -9.30 -0.08
N ALA A 104 5.60 -8.07 -0.50
CA ALA A 104 4.67 -6.96 -0.38
C ALA A 104 3.73 -6.90 -1.60
N TYR A 105 2.47 -6.51 -1.36
CA TYR A 105 1.41 -6.51 -2.37
C TYR A 105 0.55 -5.26 -2.29
N SER A 106 0.09 -4.81 -3.45
CA SER A 106 -1.01 -3.86 -3.59
C SER A 106 -2.24 -4.62 -4.09
N SER A 107 -3.41 -4.24 -3.60
CA SER A 107 -4.62 -5.05 -3.67
C SER A 107 -5.81 -4.27 -4.21
N THR A 108 -6.63 -4.91 -5.04
CA THR A 108 -7.89 -4.36 -5.53
C THR A 108 -9.00 -5.39 -5.31
N PHE A 109 -10.08 -4.94 -4.69
CA PHE A 109 -11.24 -5.75 -4.37
C PHE A 109 -12.47 -5.13 -5.04
N LYS A 110 -13.19 -5.92 -5.84
CA LYS A 110 -14.45 -5.51 -6.44
C LYS A 110 -15.58 -6.26 -5.76
N PHE A 111 -16.45 -5.54 -5.09
CA PHE A 111 -17.63 -6.06 -4.40
C PHE A 111 -18.87 -5.95 -5.30
N SER A 112 -19.76 -6.94 -5.19
CA SER A 112 -21.12 -6.89 -5.73
C SER A 112 -22.05 -6.45 -4.61
N LEU A 113 -22.59 -5.23 -4.73
CA LEU A 113 -23.52 -4.67 -3.75
C LEU A 113 -24.96 -5.12 -4.04
N ASP A 114 -25.35 -5.05 -5.31
CA ASP A 114 -26.63 -5.54 -5.80
C ASP A 114 -26.46 -6.25 -7.14
N ALA A 115 -26.57 -7.57 -7.11
CA ALA A 115 -26.44 -8.41 -8.30
C ALA A 115 -27.59 -8.22 -9.30
N MET A 116 -28.78 -7.77 -8.88
CA MET A 116 -29.91 -7.55 -9.79
C MET A 116 -29.71 -6.29 -10.62
N ASN A 117 -29.09 -5.27 -10.04
CA ASN A 117 -28.85 -3.97 -10.68
C ASN A 117 -27.43 -3.79 -11.19
N ASN A 118 -26.58 -4.83 -11.11
CA ASN A 118 -25.15 -4.78 -11.42
C ASN A 118 -24.43 -3.64 -10.66
N GLU A 119 -24.85 -3.37 -9.43
CA GLU A 119 -24.20 -2.37 -8.58
C GLU A 119 -22.95 -2.98 -7.96
N THR A 120 -21.81 -2.33 -8.17
CA THR A 120 -20.51 -2.80 -7.69
C THR A 120 -19.76 -1.68 -6.99
N PHE A 121 -18.88 -2.05 -6.07
CA PHE A 121 -17.97 -1.13 -5.42
C PHE A 121 -16.55 -1.66 -5.44
N THR A 122 -15.63 -0.89 -5.99
CA THR A 122 -14.23 -1.28 -6.15
C THR A 122 -13.34 -0.43 -5.26
N VAL A 123 -12.57 -1.10 -4.39
CA VAL A 123 -11.57 -0.46 -3.55
C VAL A 123 -10.18 -0.96 -3.89
N SER A 124 -9.24 -0.04 -4.03
CA SER A 124 -7.82 -0.33 -4.20
C SER A 124 -7.06 0.13 -2.97
N PHE A 125 -6.24 -0.76 -2.40
CA PHE A 125 -5.40 -0.50 -1.24
C PHE A 125 -3.92 -0.76 -1.60
N SER A 126 -3.07 0.26 -1.46
CA SER A 126 -1.70 0.22 -1.96
C SER A 126 -0.79 -0.73 -1.18
N GLY A 127 -1.00 -0.87 0.14
CA GLY A 127 0.08 -1.25 1.05
C GLY A 127 1.26 -0.27 0.98
N ASP A 128 2.42 -0.67 1.47
CA ASP A 128 3.65 0.12 1.32
C ASP A 128 4.27 -0.12 -0.05
N THR A 129 4.44 0.94 -0.84
CA THR A 129 4.95 0.81 -2.20
C THR A 129 5.48 2.13 -2.73
N ARG A 130 6.55 2.08 -3.53
CA ARG A 130 6.81 3.13 -4.51
C ARG A 130 5.63 3.23 -5.50
N PRO A 131 5.43 4.39 -6.14
CA PRO A 131 4.37 4.59 -7.13
C PRO A 131 4.39 3.50 -8.20
N ASN A 132 3.31 2.73 -8.27
CA ASN A 132 3.27 1.49 -9.03
C ASN A 132 2.27 1.59 -10.20
N PRO A 133 2.72 1.73 -11.45
CA PRO A 133 1.83 1.84 -12.60
C PRO A 133 0.99 0.59 -12.85
N GLU A 134 1.51 -0.60 -12.51
CA GLU A 134 0.74 -1.84 -12.65
C GLU A 134 -0.40 -1.89 -11.61
N PHE A 135 -0.19 -1.31 -10.42
CA PHE A 135 -1.26 -1.15 -9.44
C PHE A 135 -2.36 -0.21 -9.97
N ALA A 136 -1.98 0.95 -10.52
CA ALA A 136 -2.93 1.87 -11.14
C ALA A 136 -3.72 1.24 -12.30
N LYS A 137 -3.08 0.33 -13.06
CA LYS A 137 -3.72 -0.42 -14.13
C LYS A 137 -4.72 -1.45 -13.61
N VAL A 138 -4.35 -2.22 -12.58
CA VAL A 138 -5.22 -3.25 -11.98
C VAL A 138 -6.40 -2.61 -11.23
N GLY A 139 -6.18 -1.49 -10.55
CA GLY A 139 -7.22 -0.70 -9.88
C GLY A 139 -7.95 0.30 -10.79
N ARG A 140 -7.81 0.21 -12.12
CA ARG A 140 -8.33 1.24 -13.03
C ARG A 140 -9.85 1.39 -12.85
N ASN A 141 -10.33 2.62 -12.63
CA ASN A 141 -11.72 2.96 -12.29
C ASN A 141 -12.19 2.48 -10.92
N SER A 142 -11.30 2.27 -9.96
CA SER A 142 -11.74 2.06 -8.57
C SER A 142 -12.58 3.23 -8.06
N ASP A 143 -13.59 2.92 -7.25
CA ASP A 143 -14.47 3.90 -6.61
C ASP A 143 -13.77 4.59 -5.44
N LEU A 144 -12.86 3.88 -4.79
CA LEU A 144 -12.01 4.38 -3.70
C LEU A 144 -10.57 3.86 -3.84
N LEU A 145 -9.61 4.77 -3.70
CA LEU A 145 -8.20 4.45 -3.54
C LEU A 145 -7.77 4.83 -2.13
N ILE A 146 -7.21 3.87 -1.39
CA ILE A 146 -6.51 4.10 -0.13
C ILE A 146 -5.02 3.89 -0.42
N HIS A 147 -4.24 4.96 -0.34
CA HIS A 147 -2.84 4.95 -0.73
C HIS A 147 -1.94 5.45 0.41
N GLU A 148 -0.79 4.80 0.57
CA GLU A 148 0.26 5.29 1.46
C GLU A 148 0.86 6.60 0.94
N ALA A 149 1.11 7.54 1.84
CA ALA A 149 1.80 8.79 1.56
C ALA A 149 2.77 9.09 2.71
N SER A 150 3.72 8.18 2.90
CA SER A 150 4.52 8.14 4.11
C SER A 150 5.38 9.38 4.33
N LEU A 151 5.79 10.03 3.24
CA LEU A 151 6.75 11.13 3.28
C LEU A 151 6.23 12.35 2.52
N ASP A 152 6.63 13.53 2.99
CA ASP A 152 6.34 14.77 2.28
C ASP A 152 7.11 14.86 0.96
N ASN A 153 6.62 15.70 0.05
CA ASN A 153 7.21 15.98 -1.26
C ASN A 153 8.67 16.44 -1.17
N GLU A 154 9.04 17.14 -0.09
CA GLU A 154 10.41 17.57 0.18
C GLU A 154 11.36 16.42 0.54
N LEU A 155 10.81 15.28 1.00
CA LEU A 155 11.55 14.09 1.41
C LEU A 155 11.56 13.01 0.33
N LEU A 156 11.49 13.41 -0.94
CA LEU A 156 11.48 12.51 -2.10
C LEU A 156 12.65 11.52 -2.10
N GLU A 157 13.86 11.96 -1.72
CA GLU A 157 15.04 11.10 -1.66
C GLU A 157 14.86 9.97 -0.64
N GLU A 158 14.31 10.30 0.52
CA GLU A 158 14.04 9.33 1.57
C GLU A 158 12.92 8.37 1.15
N ALA A 159 11.91 8.86 0.43
CA ALA A 159 10.83 8.06 -0.12
C ALA A 159 11.35 7.03 -1.13
N ILE A 160 12.27 7.44 -2.01
CA ILE A 160 12.94 6.53 -2.93
C ILE A 160 13.78 5.50 -2.16
N ALA A 161 14.62 5.95 -1.22
CA ALA A 161 15.53 5.09 -0.48
C ALA A 161 14.79 4.03 0.37
N LYS A 162 13.71 4.43 1.05
CA LYS A 162 12.89 3.56 1.90
C LYS A 162 11.76 2.84 1.15
N LYS A 163 11.62 3.11 -0.15
CA LYS A 163 10.62 2.52 -1.03
C LYS A 163 9.17 2.81 -0.61
N HIS A 164 8.90 4.07 -0.30
CA HIS A 164 7.58 4.61 -0.01
C HIS A 164 7.19 5.72 -0.98
N SER A 165 5.92 6.10 -1.03
CA SER A 165 5.42 7.19 -1.88
C SER A 165 5.39 8.53 -1.15
N THR A 166 5.65 9.61 -1.90
CA THR A 166 5.27 10.95 -1.41
C THR A 166 3.79 11.21 -1.65
N ALA A 167 3.22 12.22 -0.96
CA ALA A 167 1.82 12.60 -1.14
C ALA A 167 1.48 12.92 -2.61
N ILE A 168 2.30 13.71 -3.31
CA ILE A 168 2.02 14.06 -4.70
C ILE A 168 2.12 12.85 -5.64
N GLU A 169 3.00 11.90 -5.33
CA GLU A 169 3.09 10.67 -6.11
C GLU A 169 1.87 9.77 -5.91
N ALA A 170 1.34 9.68 -4.69
CA ALA A 170 0.10 8.95 -4.40
C ALA A 170 -1.10 9.58 -5.13
N ILE A 171 -1.20 10.91 -5.15
CA ILE A 171 -2.22 11.65 -5.93
C ILE A 171 -2.07 11.35 -7.42
N ALA A 172 -0.84 11.32 -7.92
CA ALA A 172 -0.55 10.99 -9.31
C ALA A 172 -0.94 9.55 -9.67
N VAL A 173 -0.74 8.59 -8.75
CA VAL A 173 -1.27 7.22 -8.89
C VAL A 173 -2.80 7.22 -8.95
N SER A 174 -3.48 8.03 -8.13
CA SER A 174 -4.95 8.17 -8.19
C SER A 174 -5.44 8.67 -9.55
N LYS A 175 -4.79 9.71 -10.09
CA LYS A 175 -5.07 10.24 -11.44
C LYS A 175 -4.89 9.16 -12.51
N LEU A 176 -3.78 8.43 -12.46
CA LEU A 176 -3.48 7.33 -13.38
C LEU A 176 -4.51 6.18 -13.28
N MET A 177 -4.92 5.86 -12.05
CA MET A 177 -5.92 4.85 -11.73
C MET A 177 -7.34 5.29 -12.10
N ASN A 178 -7.54 6.58 -12.44
CA ASN A 178 -8.85 7.17 -12.67
C ASN A 178 -9.80 7.01 -11.48
N CYS A 179 -9.23 7.11 -10.27
CA CYS A 179 -9.97 7.10 -9.04
C CYS A 179 -10.06 8.55 -8.53
N ASN A 180 -11.29 9.03 -8.34
CA ASN A 180 -11.51 10.37 -7.83
C ASN A 180 -11.39 10.40 -6.29
N ASN A 181 -11.90 9.38 -5.59
CA ASN A 181 -11.87 9.36 -4.13
C ASN A 181 -10.54 8.77 -3.63
N LEU A 182 -9.72 9.61 -3.00
CA LEU A 182 -8.40 9.25 -2.50
C LEU A 182 -8.33 9.46 -1.00
N ILE A 183 -7.99 8.40 -0.26
CA ILE A 183 -7.61 8.48 1.15
C ILE A 183 -6.09 8.27 1.25
N LEU A 184 -5.39 9.26 1.77
CA LEU A 184 -3.97 9.18 2.08
C LEU A 184 -3.78 8.73 3.53
N THR A 185 -2.88 7.77 3.74
CA THR A 185 -2.61 7.18 5.06
C THR A 185 -1.13 6.79 5.21
N HIS A 186 -0.78 6.13 6.31
CA HIS A 186 0.55 5.62 6.63
C HIS A 186 1.60 6.75 6.73
N PHE A 187 1.21 7.89 7.32
CA PHE A 187 2.10 9.04 7.48
C PHE A 187 3.25 8.73 8.45
N SER A 188 4.49 9.05 8.05
CA SER A 188 5.65 9.01 8.95
C SER A 188 5.45 10.01 10.10
N SER A 189 5.74 9.59 11.33
CA SER A 189 5.67 10.45 12.51
C SER A 189 6.62 11.66 12.48
N ARG A 190 7.53 11.71 11.50
CA ARG A 190 8.48 12.81 11.28
C ARG A 190 7.97 13.87 10.30
N CYS A 191 6.94 13.53 9.52
CA CYS A 191 6.30 14.43 8.58
C CYS A 191 5.03 14.94 9.24
N GLY A 192 4.97 16.25 9.48
CA GLY A 192 3.75 16.85 10.00
C GLY A 192 2.61 16.64 9.01
N MET A 193 1.43 16.26 9.52
CA MET A 193 0.23 16.13 8.69
C MET A 193 -0.09 17.44 7.94
N GLY A 194 0.40 18.60 8.41
CA GLY A 194 0.25 19.89 7.74
C GLY A 194 1.11 20.04 6.47
N SER A 195 2.22 19.33 6.35
CA SER A 195 3.16 19.48 5.22
C SER A 195 2.68 18.75 3.96
N ASN A 196 1.93 17.66 4.10
CA ASN A 196 1.42 16.83 2.99
C ASN A 196 0.23 17.46 2.22
N CYS A 197 -0.06 18.72 2.48
CA CYS A 197 -1.41 19.28 2.46
C CYS A 197 -1.48 20.63 1.77
N GLY A 198 -1.08 20.64 0.49
CA GLY A 198 -1.19 21.80 -0.37
C GLY A 198 -2.65 22.10 -0.78
N PRO A 199 -3.00 23.38 -1.02
CA PRO A 199 -4.22 23.73 -1.74
C PRO A 199 -4.28 23.02 -3.10
N ALA A 200 -5.47 22.66 -3.58
CA ALA A 200 -5.61 21.93 -4.84
C ALA A 200 -4.89 22.58 -6.04
N HIS A 201 -4.83 23.91 -6.09
CA HIS A 201 -4.16 24.67 -7.17
C HIS A 201 -2.62 24.56 -7.16
N THR A 202 -2.00 24.13 -6.05
CA THR A 202 -0.54 23.94 -5.96
C THR A 202 -0.10 22.56 -6.44
N LEU A 203 -1.01 21.59 -6.47
CA LEU A 203 -0.72 20.19 -6.82
C LEU A 203 -0.05 20.04 -8.19
N GLU A 204 -0.52 20.78 -9.21
CA GLU A 204 0.09 20.73 -10.54
C GLU A 204 1.54 21.25 -10.54
N LYS A 205 1.86 22.23 -9.70
CA LYS A 205 3.23 22.73 -9.53
C LYS A 205 4.08 21.71 -8.78
N GLU A 206 3.60 21.20 -7.65
CA GLU A 206 4.28 20.17 -6.85
C GLU A 206 4.59 18.92 -7.68
N LEU A 207 3.64 18.50 -8.52
CA LEU A 207 3.81 17.37 -9.43
C LEU A 207 4.94 17.64 -10.44
N ARG A 208 4.99 18.84 -11.02
CA ARG A 208 6.07 19.23 -11.95
C ARG A 208 7.43 19.26 -11.25
N ASP A 209 7.48 19.79 -10.04
CA ASP A 209 8.72 19.94 -9.27
C ASP A 209 9.27 18.56 -8.86
N VAL A 210 8.43 17.67 -8.31
CA VAL A 210 8.82 16.29 -7.99
C VAL A 210 9.19 15.51 -9.24
N HIS A 211 8.44 15.64 -10.34
CA HIS A 211 8.77 14.98 -11.60
C HIS A 211 10.15 15.39 -12.12
N LYS A 212 10.49 16.68 -12.05
CA LYS A 212 11.81 17.19 -12.44
C LYS A 212 12.92 16.56 -11.60
N GLN A 213 12.74 16.51 -10.27
CA GLN A 213 13.72 15.89 -9.37
C GLN A 213 13.93 14.40 -9.67
N ILE A 214 12.86 13.64 -9.96
CA ILE A 214 12.96 12.21 -10.32
C ILE A 214 13.77 12.01 -11.60
N ILE A 215 13.52 12.84 -12.63
CA ILE A 215 14.27 12.79 -13.90
C ILE A 215 15.76 13.09 -13.66
N GLU A 216 16.07 14.16 -12.92
CA GLU A 216 17.45 14.54 -12.59
C GLU A 216 18.20 13.42 -11.87
N LYS A 217 17.49 12.67 -11.02
CA LYS A 217 18.02 11.51 -10.29
C LYS A 217 18.03 10.21 -11.08
N LYS A 218 17.59 10.23 -12.36
CA LYS A 218 17.49 9.05 -13.24
C LYS A 218 16.68 7.90 -12.63
N GLN A 219 15.67 8.23 -11.83
CA GLN A 219 14.78 7.24 -11.21
C GLN A 219 13.56 6.96 -12.11
N PRO A 220 12.98 5.74 -12.07
CA PRO A 220 11.74 5.45 -12.78
C PRO A 220 10.62 6.39 -12.32
N SER A 221 10.02 7.10 -13.28
CA SER A 221 9.00 8.11 -13.02
C SER A 221 7.61 7.60 -13.37
N ILE A 222 6.71 7.56 -12.38
CA ILE A 222 5.28 7.30 -12.62
C ILE A 222 4.66 8.36 -13.54
N PHE A 223 5.17 9.59 -13.48
CA PHE A 223 4.66 10.75 -14.19
C PHE A 223 4.83 10.69 -15.72
N GLU A 224 5.85 9.97 -16.21
CA GLU A 224 6.01 9.73 -17.66
C GLU A 224 4.85 8.92 -18.23
N ARG A 225 4.24 8.03 -17.43
CA ARG A 225 3.07 7.26 -17.83
C ARG A 225 1.79 8.09 -17.75
N ILE A 226 1.70 9.00 -16.78
CA ILE A 226 0.57 9.92 -16.64
C ILE A 226 0.48 10.87 -17.84
N ARG A 227 1.60 11.44 -18.30
CA ARG A 227 1.58 12.33 -19.49
C ARG A 227 1.13 11.65 -20.78
N ARG A 228 1.22 10.33 -20.86
CA ARG A 228 0.80 9.53 -22.03
C ARG A 228 -0.63 9.02 -21.91
N LEU A 229 -1.25 9.15 -20.74
CA LEU A 229 -2.56 8.59 -20.44
C LEU A 229 -3.48 9.74 -20.02
N ASP A 230 -4.50 10.02 -20.84
CA ASP A 230 -5.57 10.95 -20.49
C ASP A 230 -6.37 10.36 -19.31
N GLY A 231 -6.00 10.78 -18.10
CA GLY A 231 -6.85 10.56 -16.92
C GLY A 231 -8.17 11.31 -17.11
N LYS A 232 -9.30 10.72 -16.69
CA LYS A 232 -10.63 11.37 -16.81
C LYS A 232 -10.73 12.62 -15.94
N TYR A 233 -9.90 12.71 -14.90
CA TYR A 233 -9.96 13.75 -13.89
C TYR A 233 -8.68 14.59 -13.88
N ASP A 234 -8.86 15.90 -13.77
CA ASP A 234 -7.78 16.82 -13.42
C ASP A 234 -7.37 16.63 -11.95
N LEU A 235 -6.16 17.03 -11.56
CA LEU A 235 -5.68 16.86 -10.18
C LEU A 235 -6.60 17.57 -9.17
N GLU A 236 -7.14 18.73 -9.55
CA GLU A 236 -8.03 19.52 -8.69
C GLU A 236 -9.40 18.84 -8.44
N GLN A 237 -9.79 17.94 -9.33
CA GLN A 237 -11.04 17.18 -9.25
C GLN A 237 -10.92 15.95 -8.36
N ILE A 238 -9.72 15.57 -7.92
CA ILE A 238 -9.50 14.45 -7.01
C ILE A 238 -9.95 14.85 -5.60
N ASN A 239 -10.81 14.03 -5.02
CA ASN A 239 -11.32 14.17 -3.67
C ASN A 239 -10.33 13.57 -2.68
N ILE A 240 -9.38 14.39 -2.22
CA ILE A 240 -8.32 13.98 -1.30
C ILE A 240 -8.80 14.08 0.15
N CYS A 241 -8.68 12.99 0.90
CA CYS A 241 -8.89 12.93 2.33
C CYS A 241 -7.61 12.43 3.02
N TYR A 242 -7.17 13.15 4.05
CA TYR A 242 -6.02 12.77 4.86
C TYR A 242 -6.50 12.02 6.09
N ALA A 243 -6.09 10.76 6.22
CA ALA A 243 -6.48 9.93 7.35
C ALA A 243 -5.80 10.36 8.65
N TYR A 244 -6.49 10.18 9.76
CA TYR A 244 -5.93 10.32 11.10
C TYR A 244 -6.54 9.25 12.00
N ASP A 245 -5.90 9.01 13.14
CA ASP A 245 -6.31 7.95 14.05
C ASP A 245 -7.78 8.10 14.46
N LEU A 246 -8.52 6.98 14.43
CA LEU A 246 -9.94 6.88 14.76
C LEU A 246 -10.89 7.68 13.85
N MET A 247 -10.41 8.14 12.68
CA MET A 247 -11.26 8.78 11.69
C MET A 247 -12.35 7.81 11.21
N ASN A 248 -13.60 8.27 11.32
CA ASN A 248 -14.75 7.61 10.73
C ASN A 248 -15.27 8.50 9.58
N LEU A 249 -15.47 7.90 8.42
CA LEU A 249 -15.80 8.63 7.20
C LEU A 249 -16.84 7.85 6.40
N ARG A 250 -17.93 8.52 6.02
CA ARG A 250 -18.81 8.02 4.97
C ARG A 250 -18.24 8.45 3.63
N LEU A 251 -18.21 7.54 2.65
CA LEU A 251 -17.61 7.81 1.34
C LEU A 251 -18.18 9.07 0.67
N GLY A 252 -19.49 9.29 0.77
CA GLY A 252 -20.16 10.48 0.21
C GLY A 252 -19.71 11.80 0.84
N GLU A 253 -19.11 11.78 2.02
CA GLU A 253 -18.67 12.96 2.78
C GLU A 253 -17.19 13.32 2.52
N ILE A 254 -16.46 12.57 1.68
CA ILE A 254 -15.04 12.85 1.38
C ILE A 254 -14.86 14.30 0.89
N LEU A 255 -15.74 14.75 0.00
CA LEU A 255 -15.72 16.12 -0.54
C LEU A 255 -15.86 17.19 0.55
N GLU A 256 -16.71 16.95 1.54
CA GLU A 256 -16.97 17.90 2.63
C GLU A 256 -15.72 18.11 3.50
N LYS A 257 -14.87 17.08 3.62
CA LYS A 257 -13.60 17.17 4.38
C LYS A 257 -12.60 18.14 3.79
N LYS A 258 -12.65 18.39 2.47
CA LYS A 258 -11.80 19.39 1.80
C LYS A 258 -11.98 20.79 2.40
N SER A 259 -13.20 21.14 2.83
CA SER A 259 -13.50 22.46 3.42
C SER A 259 -12.93 22.64 4.83
N ILE A 260 -12.81 21.54 5.59
CA ILE A 260 -12.37 21.53 7.00
C ILE A 260 -10.84 21.48 7.08
N TRP A 261 -10.18 21.08 6.00
CA TRP A 261 -8.76 20.79 5.99
C TRP A 261 -7.85 21.95 6.41
N PRO A 262 -8.04 23.20 5.96
CA PRO A 262 -7.22 24.33 6.41
C PRO A 262 -7.24 24.47 7.95
N SER A 263 -8.42 24.32 8.56
CA SER A 263 -8.57 24.38 10.02
C SER A 263 -7.97 23.18 10.75
N LEU A 264 -7.85 22.02 10.09
CA LEU A 264 -7.16 20.84 10.65
C LEU A 264 -5.65 21.02 10.59
N VAL A 265 -5.11 21.52 9.48
CA VAL A 265 -3.68 21.83 9.32
C VAL A 265 -3.21 22.78 10.42
N ASP A 266 -3.93 23.89 10.64
CA ASP A 266 -3.61 24.86 11.70
C ASP A 266 -3.50 24.19 13.08
N LYS A 267 -4.42 23.26 13.39
CA LYS A 267 -4.41 22.51 14.65
C LYS A 267 -3.22 21.55 14.74
N PHE A 268 -2.91 20.83 13.66
CA PHE A 268 -1.79 19.90 13.64
C PHE A 268 -0.44 20.61 13.77
N GLU A 269 -0.22 21.70 13.05
CA GLU A 269 1.01 22.50 13.16
C GLU A 269 1.19 23.08 14.57
N SER A 270 0.09 23.54 15.19
CA SER A 270 0.15 24.08 16.56
C SER A 270 0.58 23.02 17.58
N ASN A 271 0.17 21.77 17.39
CA ASN A 271 0.53 20.65 18.27
C ASN A 271 1.96 20.18 18.04
N GLU A 272 2.46 20.18 16.80
CA GLU A 272 3.86 19.85 16.51
C GLU A 272 4.82 20.86 17.12
N LYS A 273 4.51 22.16 17.01
CA LYS A 273 5.30 23.23 17.65
C LYS A 273 5.37 23.04 19.17
N LYS A 274 4.25 22.68 19.82
CA LYS A 274 4.22 22.36 21.26
C LYS A 274 5.04 21.12 21.61
N ARG A 275 5.01 20.08 20.77
CA ARG A 275 5.83 18.87 20.96
C ARG A 275 7.32 19.17 20.90
N LYS A 276 7.77 19.92 19.88
CA LYS A 276 9.17 20.31 19.72
C LYS A 276 9.65 21.18 20.89
N TRP A 277 8.81 22.13 21.35
CA TRP A 277 9.12 22.96 22.52
C TRP A 277 9.28 22.14 23.81
N GLY A 278 8.44 21.13 24.03
CA GLY A 278 8.54 20.25 25.21
C GLY A 278 9.75 19.30 25.18
N GLU A 279 10.20 18.88 23.99
CA GLU A 279 11.43 18.09 23.81
C GLU A 279 12.70 18.94 24.04
N GLU A 280 12.66 20.24 23.72
CA GLU A 280 13.77 21.18 23.99
C GLU A 280 13.89 21.58 25.48
N GLU A 281 12.79 21.68 26.23
CA GLU A 281 12.82 21.98 27.68
C GLU A 281 13.21 20.78 28.56
N SER A 282 13.27 19.57 28.00
CA SER A 282 13.59 18.33 28.70
C SER A 282 14.97 17.75 28.37
N SER A 283 15.77 18.50 27.60
CA SER A 283 17.16 18.22 27.21
C SER A 283 18.15 19.10 27.98
#